data_AF-A0A4Q3YHI0-F1
#
_entry.id   AF-A0A4Q3YHI0-F1
#
_cell.length_a   1.000
_cell.length_b   1.000
_cell.length_c   1.000
_cell.angle_alpha   90.00
_cell.angle_beta   90.00
_cell.angle_gamma   90.00
#
_symmetry.space_group_name_H-M   'P 1'
#
loop_
_entity.id
_entity.type
_entity.pdbx_description
1 polymer ?
#
loop_
_entity_poly.entity_id
_entity_poly.type
_entity_poly.pdbx_seq_one_letter_code
_entity_poly.pdbx_strand_id
1 'polypeptide(L)'
;MSAAEVGVPDIDVVASRSLVAVLRLIFEPFEDRKRARSKVQQAKFEETSYAIIIAIAYAAVAGRGSLRVELSNAHLKRRGGPGLCLRSILYALRAAGLIQMKLGYFDRRTGRRRRTKVRATPYFRAMMMSVGITPSHSECPTVTTLLNGKKAVLTETLRESDAVIRRFNALAAQGHLTLPQGVSPPDNFLVRKLKGGVECGGRLYGGWWQELPETDRARLLIDGEPVVELDFKAMQPRILFARQGIRLDFDPYLVSGSNVDRKAGKLVYHRLVNGKRSTTSKRKCPLNFQKEFKEWFADKDSFNGFVAELEFHLKPISHYFGPEAWMSLQFEESELAIAILATCLDEGIMVYLIHDSFVTKEADHVRVHQIMLDAFLNRYGITAEGGISL
;
A
#
# COMPACT_ATOMS: atom_id res chain seq x y z
N MET A 1 10.71 -3.26 -25.58
CA MET A 1 10.14 -2.02 -25.03
C MET A 1 9.75 -2.30 -23.60
N SER A 2 10.33 -1.58 -22.64
CA SER A 2 9.96 -1.77 -21.23
C SER A 2 8.51 -1.30 -21.05
N ALA A 3 7.80 -1.88 -20.08
CA ALA A 3 6.42 -1.51 -19.75
C ALA A 3 6.26 -0.05 -19.28
N ALA A 4 7.34 0.75 -19.24
CA ALA A 4 7.34 2.14 -18.80
C ALA A 4 7.03 3.15 -19.92
N GLU A 5 7.08 2.77 -21.20
CA GLU A 5 6.86 3.72 -22.32
C GLU A 5 5.40 3.81 -22.78
N VAL A 6 4.55 2.84 -22.46
CA VAL A 6 3.11 2.93 -22.73
C VAL A 6 2.44 3.58 -21.52
N GLY A 7 2.68 4.88 -21.36
CA GLY A 7 2.16 5.68 -20.26
C GLY A 7 0.64 5.69 -20.20
N VAL A 8 0.10 5.95 -18.99
CA VAL A 8 -1.31 6.34 -18.82
C VAL A 8 -1.57 7.52 -19.77
N PRO A 9 -2.61 7.49 -20.61
CA PRO A 9 -2.91 8.60 -21.51
C PRO A 9 -3.11 9.88 -20.69
N ASP A 10 -2.62 11.00 -21.23
CA ASP A 10 -2.74 12.31 -20.61
C ASP A 10 -4.22 12.64 -20.30
N ILE A 11 -4.50 13.05 -19.07
CA ILE A 11 -5.86 13.27 -18.60
C ILE A 11 -6.55 14.38 -19.40
N ASP A 12 -5.82 15.38 -19.89
CA ASP A 12 -6.38 16.44 -20.73
C ASP A 12 -6.79 15.91 -22.12
N VAL A 13 -6.00 14.97 -22.66
CA VAL A 13 -6.36 14.23 -23.88
C VAL A 13 -7.57 13.32 -23.64
N VAL A 14 -7.74 12.80 -22.42
CA VAL A 14 -8.91 12.01 -22.02
C VAL A 14 -10.16 12.87 -21.97
N ALA A 15 -10.11 14.04 -21.31
CA ALA A 15 -11.26 14.91 -21.13
C ALA A 15 -11.81 15.47 -22.45
N SER A 16 -10.92 15.70 -23.42
CA SER A 16 -11.28 16.20 -24.76
C SER A 16 -11.85 15.12 -25.70
N ARG A 17 -11.91 13.86 -25.27
CA ARG A 17 -12.31 12.72 -26.10
C ARG A 17 -13.44 11.93 -25.44
N SER A 18 -14.25 11.25 -26.24
CA SER A 18 -15.18 10.26 -25.69
C SER A 18 -14.39 9.11 -25.03
N LEU A 19 -14.94 8.50 -23.97
CA LEU A 19 -14.35 7.34 -23.31
C LEU A 19 -13.96 6.25 -24.34
N VAL A 20 -14.75 6.08 -25.41
CA VAL A 20 -14.47 5.14 -26.50
C VAL A 20 -13.17 5.48 -27.24
N ALA A 21 -12.91 6.75 -27.54
CA ALA A 21 -11.71 7.18 -28.24
C ALA A 21 -10.46 7.05 -27.36
N VAL A 22 -10.58 7.33 -26.06
CA VAL A 22 -9.51 7.14 -25.07
C VAL A 22 -9.13 5.67 -24.95
N LEU A 23 -10.14 4.80 -24.91
CA LEU A 23 -9.92 3.37 -24.78
C LEU A 23 -9.30 2.75 -26.03
N ARG A 24 -9.64 3.23 -27.22
CA ARG A 24 -8.95 2.82 -28.44
C ARG A 24 -7.45 3.12 -28.35
N LEU A 25 -7.07 4.33 -27.93
CA LEU A 25 -5.65 4.67 -27.73
C LEU A 25 -4.97 3.79 -26.68
N ILE A 26 -5.67 3.43 -25.60
CA ILE A 26 -5.11 2.55 -24.57
C ILE A 26 -4.92 1.13 -25.12
N PHE A 27 -5.84 0.61 -25.92
CA PHE A 27 -5.78 -0.77 -26.39
C PHE A 27 -4.83 -0.97 -27.57
N GLU A 28 -4.74 0.00 -28.47
CA GLU A 28 -4.00 -0.09 -29.73
C GLU A 28 -2.53 -0.54 -29.56
N PRO A 29 -1.75 -0.03 -28.58
CA PRO A 29 -0.38 -0.50 -28.34
C PRO A 29 -0.27 -1.94 -27.84
N PHE A 30 -1.33 -2.49 -27.23
CA PHE A 30 -1.34 -3.83 -26.64
C PHE A 30 -2.08 -4.87 -27.50
N GLU A 31 -2.56 -4.46 -28.67
CA GLU A 31 -3.18 -5.36 -29.63
C GLU A 31 -2.12 -6.04 -30.50
N ASP A 32 -1.65 -7.21 -30.07
CA ASP A 32 -0.83 -8.10 -30.92
C ASP A 32 -1.72 -8.79 -31.97
N ARG A 33 -2.17 -8.03 -32.97
CA ARG A 33 -3.05 -8.52 -34.04
C ARG A 33 -2.42 -8.33 -35.40
N LYS A 34 -2.16 -9.45 -36.07
CA LYS A 34 -1.63 -9.51 -37.45
C LYS A 34 -2.62 -9.03 -38.52
N ARG A 35 -3.90 -8.80 -38.18
CA ARG A 35 -4.97 -8.36 -39.11
C ARG A 35 -5.97 -7.45 -38.39
N ALA A 36 -6.52 -6.49 -39.13
CA ALA A 36 -7.60 -5.60 -38.66
C ALA A 36 -8.85 -6.39 -38.23
N ARG A 37 -9.65 -5.84 -37.29
CA ARG A 37 -10.92 -6.49 -36.89
C ARG A 37 -11.90 -6.34 -38.03
N SER A 38 -12.73 -7.36 -38.26
CA SER A 38 -13.96 -7.14 -39.03
C SER A 38 -14.87 -6.16 -38.27
N LYS A 39 -15.78 -5.49 -38.99
CA LYS A 39 -16.75 -4.55 -38.38
C LYS A 39 -17.52 -5.17 -37.21
N VAL A 40 -17.94 -6.43 -37.35
CA VAL A 40 -18.66 -7.18 -36.30
C VAL A 40 -17.78 -7.45 -35.08
N GLN A 41 -16.52 -7.83 -35.27
CA GLN A 41 -15.59 -8.06 -34.16
C GLN A 41 -15.20 -6.77 -33.45
N GLN A 42 -15.11 -5.66 -34.20
CA GLN A 42 -14.86 -4.34 -33.66
C GLN A 42 -16.00 -3.88 -32.75
N ALA A 43 -17.25 -4.00 -33.19
CA ALA A 43 -18.42 -3.67 -32.37
C ALA A 43 -18.46 -4.47 -31.06
N LYS A 44 -18.22 -5.79 -31.12
CA LYS A 44 -18.17 -6.65 -29.92
C LYS A 44 -17.05 -6.27 -28.96
N PHE A 45 -15.90 -5.86 -29.49
CA PHE A 45 -14.77 -5.41 -28.68
C PHE A 45 -15.11 -4.11 -27.94
N GLU A 46 -15.74 -3.16 -28.61
CA GLU A 46 -16.15 -1.88 -28.03
C GLU A 46 -17.21 -2.06 -26.95
N GLU A 47 -18.25 -2.84 -27.23
CA GLU A 47 -19.32 -3.16 -26.27
C GLU A 47 -18.75 -3.85 -25.01
N THR A 48 -17.86 -4.83 -25.20
CA THR A 48 -17.19 -5.51 -24.09
C THR A 48 -16.34 -4.55 -23.26
N SER A 49 -15.58 -3.70 -23.94
CA SER A 49 -14.70 -2.71 -23.30
C SER A 49 -15.52 -1.75 -22.44
N TYR A 50 -16.60 -1.21 -23.01
CA TYR A 50 -17.50 -0.31 -22.30
C TYR A 50 -18.11 -0.98 -21.07
N ALA A 51 -18.67 -2.18 -21.23
CA ALA A 51 -19.28 -2.92 -20.14
C ALA A 51 -18.29 -3.22 -19.00
N ILE A 52 -17.07 -3.67 -19.32
CA ILE A 52 -16.09 -4.00 -18.27
C ILE A 52 -15.58 -2.74 -17.55
N ILE A 53 -15.43 -1.63 -18.27
CA ILE A 53 -14.94 -0.37 -17.69
C ILE A 53 -15.99 0.25 -16.79
N ILE A 54 -17.25 0.29 -17.22
CA ILE A 54 -18.35 0.70 -16.34
C ILE A 54 -18.42 -0.21 -15.13
N ALA A 55 -18.27 -1.53 -15.29
CA ALA A 55 -18.29 -2.43 -14.15
C ALA A 55 -17.12 -2.19 -13.17
N ILE A 56 -15.93 -1.85 -13.68
CA ILE A 56 -14.76 -1.50 -12.86
C ILE A 56 -14.97 -0.15 -12.19
N ALA A 57 -15.41 0.87 -12.93
CA ALA A 57 -15.71 2.20 -12.45
C ALA A 57 -16.78 2.15 -11.37
N TYR A 58 -17.89 1.45 -11.61
CA TYR A 58 -18.93 1.22 -10.62
C TYR A 58 -18.40 0.48 -9.39
N ALA A 59 -17.56 -0.54 -9.55
CA ALA A 59 -16.97 -1.25 -8.40
C ALA A 59 -16.00 -0.37 -7.58
N ALA A 60 -15.31 0.58 -8.23
CA ALA A 60 -14.45 1.55 -7.60
C ALA A 60 -15.27 2.62 -6.87
N VAL A 61 -16.26 3.20 -7.56
CA VAL A 61 -17.18 4.23 -7.07
C VAL A 61 -18.06 3.75 -5.92
N ALA A 62 -18.62 2.54 -6.01
CA ALA A 62 -19.55 2.02 -5.02
C ALA A 62 -18.85 1.46 -3.76
N GLY A 63 -17.55 1.72 -3.56
CA GLY A 63 -16.79 1.23 -2.40
C GLY A 63 -16.66 -0.30 -2.31
N ARG A 64 -17.05 -1.04 -3.35
CA ARG A 64 -16.98 -2.52 -3.38
C ARG A 64 -15.54 -3.04 -3.53
N GLY A 65 -14.60 -2.14 -3.83
CA GLY A 65 -13.15 -2.34 -3.79
C GLY A 65 -12.59 -3.24 -4.91
N SER A 66 -13.38 -4.11 -5.52
CA SER A 66 -12.95 -4.90 -6.67
C SER A 66 -14.08 -5.61 -7.40
N LEU A 67 -13.95 -5.72 -8.71
CA LEU A 67 -14.74 -6.60 -9.54
C LEU A 67 -14.17 -8.04 -9.50
N ARG A 68 -15.03 -9.04 -9.40
CA ARG A 68 -14.64 -10.46 -9.46
C ARG A 68 -15.07 -11.07 -10.80
N VAL A 69 -14.10 -11.42 -11.63
CA VAL A 69 -14.33 -11.91 -12.99
C VAL A 69 -13.77 -13.32 -13.18
N GLU A 70 -14.44 -14.10 -14.03
CA GLU A 70 -13.94 -15.40 -14.47
C GLU A 70 -13.23 -15.23 -15.81
N LEU A 71 -11.93 -15.51 -15.87
CA LEU A 71 -11.14 -15.44 -17.12
C LEU A 71 -11.27 -16.71 -17.98
N SER A 72 -12.09 -17.67 -17.58
CA SER A 72 -12.30 -18.90 -18.34
C SER A 72 -13.22 -18.60 -19.54
N ASN A 73 -12.67 -18.74 -20.74
CA ASN A 73 -13.42 -18.52 -21.97
C ASN A 73 -14.57 -19.53 -22.13
N ALA A 74 -14.46 -20.72 -21.56
CA ALA A 74 -15.44 -21.80 -21.71
C ALA A 74 -16.80 -21.49 -21.05
N HIS A 75 -16.80 -20.78 -19.91
CA HIS A 75 -18.04 -20.41 -19.22
C HIS A 75 -18.68 -19.17 -19.84
N LEU A 76 -17.87 -18.19 -20.24
CA LEU A 76 -18.33 -16.97 -20.90
C LEU A 76 -18.94 -17.27 -22.29
N LYS A 77 -18.31 -18.14 -23.09
CA LYS A 77 -18.84 -18.56 -24.40
C LYS A 77 -20.23 -19.20 -24.31
N ARG A 78 -20.50 -20.01 -23.28
CA ARG A 78 -21.80 -20.70 -23.09
C ARG A 78 -22.96 -19.76 -22.79
N ARG A 79 -22.69 -18.57 -22.27
CA ARG A 79 -23.71 -17.58 -21.87
C ARG A 79 -23.87 -16.43 -22.87
N GLY A 80 -23.31 -16.56 -24.07
CA GLY A 80 -23.22 -15.44 -25.02
C GLY A 80 -22.39 -14.27 -24.51
N GLY A 81 -21.54 -14.49 -23.49
CA GLY A 81 -20.71 -13.48 -22.87
C GLY A 81 -19.61 -12.97 -23.82
N PRO A 82 -18.86 -11.93 -23.43
CA PRO A 82 -18.06 -11.04 -24.30
C PRO A 82 -16.93 -11.65 -25.18
N GLY A 83 -16.84 -12.97 -25.31
CA GLY A 83 -15.92 -13.65 -26.22
C GLY A 83 -14.44 -13.44 -25.86
N LEU A 84 -13.55 -13.88 -26.76
CA LEU A 84 -12.08 -13.99 -26.59
C LEU A 84 -11.36 -12.70 -26.13
N CYS A 85 -12.03 -11.54 -26.11
CA CYS A 85 -11.41 -10.23 -25.89
C CYS A 85 -11.36 -9.76 -24.44
N LEU A 86 -12.22 -10.26 -23.52
CA LEU A 86 -12.22 -9.79 -22.12
C LEU A 86 -10.84 -9.95 -21.45
N ARG A 87 -10.18 -11.09 -21.70
CA ARG A 87 -8.83 -11.32 -21.20
C ARG A 87 -7.88 -10.27 -21.77
N SER A 88 -7.84 -10.09 -23.09
CA SER A 88 -6.97 -9.11 -23.73
C SER A 88 -7.20 -7.69 -23.22
N ILE A 89 -8.47 -7.28 -23.07
CA ILE A 89 -8.86 -5.97 -22.53
C ILE A 89 -8.31 -5.79 -21.11
N LEU A 90 -8.53 -6.75 -20.22
CA LEU A 90 -8.03 -6.66 -18.84
C LEU A 90 -6.50 -6.66 -18.78
N TYR A 91 -5.82 -7.43 -19.62
CA TYR A 91 -4.37 -7.42 -19.67
C TYR A 91 -3.82 -6.09 -20.23
N ALA A 92 -4.47 -5.50 -21.23
CA ALA A 92 -4.12 -4.19 -21.75
C ALA A 92 -4.35 -3.08 -20.71
N LEU A 93 -5.51 -3.06 -20.03
CA LEU A 93 -5.76 -2.12 -18.93
C LEU A 93 -4.74 -2.27 -17.79
N ARG A 94 -4.33 -3.51 -17.49
CA ARG A 94 -3.29 -3.78 -16.49
C ARG A 94 -1.94 -3.26 -16.96
N ALA A 95 -1.59 -3.50 -18.22
CA ALA A 95 -0.33 -3.05 -18.80
C ALA A 95 -0.25 -1.52 -18.86
N ALA A 96 -1.37 -0.85 -19.11
CA ALA A 96 -1.52 0.61 -19.04
C ALA A 96 -1.56 1.18 -17.60
N GLY A 97 -1.39 0.36 -16.55
CA GLY A 97 -1.41 0.83 -15.16
C GLY A 97 -2.78 1.25 -14.62
N LEU A 98 -3.86 1.00 -15.36
CA LEU A 98 -5.23 1.41 -15.00
C LEU A 98 -5.92 0.44 -14.03
N ILE A 99 -5.51 -0.83 -14.03
CA ILE A 99 -6.07 -1.82 -13.10
C ILE A 99 -4.99 -2.68 -12.46
N GLN A 100 -5.25 -3.09 -11.22
CA GLN A 100 -4.55 -4.18 -10.57
C GLN A 100 -5.35 -5.47 -10.71
N MET A 101 -4.65 -6.57 -11.03
CA MET A 101 -5.25 -7.89 -11.16
C MET A 101 -4.60 -8.90 -10.22
N LYS A 102 -5.42 -9.56 -9.39
CA LYS A 102 -5.04 -10.77 -8.67
C LYS A 102 -5.69 -11.97 -9.32
N LEU A 103 -4.89 -12.79 -10.00
CA LEU A 103 -5.38 -13.95 -10.73
C LEU A 103 -6.06 -14.97 -9.80
N GLY A 104 -7.22 -15.45 -10.24
CA GLY A 104 -7.92 -16.55 -9.60
C GLY A 104 -7.18 -17.87 -9.82
N TYR A 105 -7.49 -18.86 -8.98
CA TYR A 105 -6.95 -20.21 -9.10
C TYR A 105 -8.01 -21.26 -8.78
N PHE A 106 -7.77 -22.49 -9.22
CA PHE A 106 -8.52 -23.67 -8.84
C PHE A 106 -7.57 -24.65 -8.17
N ASP A 107 -7.81 -24.93 -6.90
CA ASP A 107 -7.06 -25.92 -6.14
C ASP A 107 -7.70 -27.29 -6.34
N ARG A 108 -7.00 -28.17 -7.07
CA ARG A 108 -7.48 -29.53 -7.37
C ARG A 108 -7.60 -30.42 -6.14
N ARG A 109 -6.81 -30.17 -5.09
CA ARG A 109 -6.81 -30.99 -3.86
C ARG A 109 -7.97 -30.63 -2.94
N THR A 110 -8.30 -29.34 -2.84
CA THR A 110 -9.36 -28.86 -1.94
C THR A 110 -10.68 -28.56 -2.64
N GLY A 111 -10.72 -28.64 -3.98
CA GLY A 111 -11.87 -28.24 -4.80
C GLY A 111 -12.16 -26.72 -4.75
N ARG A 112 -11.34 -25.93 -4.06
CA ARG A 112 -11.59 -24.49 -3.86
C ARG A 112 -11.31 -23.72 -5.13
N ARG A 113 -12.28 -22.88 -5.52
CA ARG A 113 -12.17 -21.96 -6.65
C ARG A 113 -12.14 -20.51 -6.18
N ARG A 114 -11.18 -19.74 -6.69
CA ARG A 114 -11.14 -18.28 -6.52
C ARG A 114 -11.20 -17.62 -7.90
N ARG A 115 -12.06 -16.62 -8.05
CA ARG A 115 -12.16 -15.80 -9.27
C ARG A 115 -11.07 -14.73 -9.29
N THR A 116 -10.74 -14.24 -10.48
CA THR A 116 -9.80 -13.12 -10.64
C THR A 116 -10.41 -11.87 -10.04
N LYS A 117 -9.64 -11.17 -9.20
CA LYS A 117 -10.01 -9.90 -8.59
C LYS A 117 -9.38 -8.77 -9.42
N VAL A 118 -10.20 -7.84 -9.90
CA VAL A 118 -9.80 -6.65 -10.65
C VAL A 118 -10.13 -5.42 -9.80
N ARG A 119 -9.16 -4.54 -9.60
CA ARG A 119 -9.30 -3.30 -8.83
C ARG A 119 -8.84 -2.12 -9.69
N ALA A 120 -9.59 -1.03 -9.69
CA ALA A 120 -9.18 0.23 -10.31
C ALA A 120 -7.98 0.84 -9.55
N THR A 121 -6.99 1.35 -10.28
CA THR A 121 -5.91 2.15 -9.69
C THR A 121 -6.35 3.58 -9.45
N PRO A 122 -5.60 4.38 -8.67
CA PRO A 122 -5.83 5.82 -8.57
C PRO A 122 -5.87 6.52 -9.93
N TYR A 123 -4.99 6.14 -10.87
CA TYR A 123 -4.99 6.65 -12.25
C TYR A 123 -6.31 6.39 -12.98
N PHE A 124 -6.87 5.18 -12.87
CA PHE A 124 -8.17 4.89 -13.49
C PHE A 124 -9.30 5.70 -12.84
N ARG A 125 -9.26 5.90 -11.51
CA ARG A 125 -10.27 6.72 -10.82
C ARG A 125 -10.20 8.18 -11.26
N ALA A 126 -8.99 8.74 -11.36
CA ALA A 126 -8.76 10.09 -11.91
C ALA A 126 -9.27 10.20 -13.36
N MET A 127 -8.98 9.21 -14.21
CA MET A 127 -9.45 9.14 -15.59
C MET A 127 -10.98 9.06 -15.70
N MET A 128 -11.66 8.38 -14.77
CA MET A 128 -13.12 8.35 -14.73
C MET A 128 -13.71 9.70 -14.31
N MET A 129 -13.09 10.37 -13.34
CA MET A 129 -13.53 11.70 -12.91
C MET A 129 -13.40 12.74 -14.02
N SER A 130 -12.32 12.71 -14.82
CA SER A 130 -12.12 13.66 -15.91
C SER A 130 -13.16 13.54 -17.04
N VAL A 131 -13.80 12.38 -17.19
CA VAL A 131 -14.92 12.16 -18.13
C VAL A 131 -16.30 12.32 -17.47
N GLY A 132 -16.36 12.87 -16.25
CA GLY A 132 -17.60 13.14 -15.52
C GLY A 132 -18.19 11.95 -14.75
N ILE A 133 -17.47 10.83 -14.64
CA ILE A 133 -17.87 9.68 -13.80
C ILE A 133 -17.25 9.85 -12.42
N THR A 134 -17.98 10.51 -11.52
CA THR A 134 -17.58 10.73 -10.14
C THR A 134 -18.30 9.75 -9.19
N PRO A 135 -17.68 9.39 -8.04
CA PRO A 135 -18.39 8.64 -7.03
C PRO A 135 -19.54 9.45 -6.44
N SER A 136 -20.74 8.86 -6.32
CA SER A 136 -21.88 9.53 -5.68
C SER A 136 -21.68 9.80 -4.18
N HIS A 137 -20.66 9.16 -3.55
CA HIS A 137 -20.41 9.21 -2.11
C HIS A 137 -18.90 9.22 -1.76
N SER A 138 -18.08 10.05 -2.41
CA SER A 138 -16.73 10.33 -1.88
C SER A 138 -16.81 11.34 -0.73
N GLU A 139 -17.60 11.02 0.30
CA GLU A 139 -17.65 11.82 1.51
C GLU A 139 -16.48 11.43 2.41
N CYS A 140 -15.86 12.44 3.02
CA CYS A 140 -14.93 12.22 4.12
C CYS A 140 -15.63 11.33 5.17
N PRO A 141 -15.02 10.23 5.63
CA PRO A 141 -15.66 9.31 6.54
C PRO A 141 -16.01 10.03 7.85
N THR A 142 -17.28 9.92 8.26
CA THR A 142 -17.75 10.45 9.55
C THR A 142 -17.15 9.70 10.75
N VAL A 143 -16.78 8.44 10.52
CA VAL A 143 -16.09 7.56 11.47
C VAL A 143 -14.64 7.38 11.03
N THR A 144 -13.74 7.99 11.78
CA THR A 144 -12.29 8.01 11.53
C THR A 144 -11.52 6.96 12.30
N THR A 145 -12.08 6.37 13.36
CA THR A 145 -11.45 5.31 14.13
C THR A 145 -12.34 4.06 14.21
N LEU A 146 -11.79 2.94 13.74
CA LEU A 146 -12.47 1.65 13.66
C LEU A 146 -11.80 0.61 14.55
N LEU A 147 -12.58 -0.14 15.34
CA LEU A 147 -12.14 -1.33 16.05
C LEU A 147 -12.77 -2.57 15.39
N ASN A 148 -11.94 -3.48 14.90
CA ASN A 148 -12.38 -4.69 14.18
C ASN A 148 -13.36 -4.38 13.03
N GLY A 149 -13.17 -3.23 12.38
CA GLY A 149 -14.00 -2.77 11.26
C GLY A 149 -15.32 -2.09 11.63
N LYS A 150 -15.60 -1.89 12.92
CA LYS A 150 -16.76 -1.14 13.43
C LYS A 150 -16.32 0.16 14.09
N LYS A 151 -17.22 1.14 14.25
CA LYS A 151 -16.93 2.38 15.00
C LYS A 151 -16.37 2.03 16.38
N ALA A 152 -15.18 2.55 16.70
CA ALA A 152 -14.58 2.37 18.01
C ALA A 152 -15.30 3.23 19.07
N VAL A 153 -15.33 2.75 20.30
CA VAL A 153 -15.63 3.58 21.47
C VAL A 153 -14.33 4.30 21.84
N LEU A 154 -14.34 5.64 21.81
CA LEU A 154 -13.14 6.44 22.01
C LEU A 154 -12.89 6.69 23.50
N THR A 155 -11.76 6.17 23.99
CA THR A 155 -11.10 6.63 25.23
C THR A 155 -10.57 8.05 25.03
N GLU A 156 -10.13 8.72 26.10
CA GLU A 156 -9.65 10.11 26.01
C GLU A 156 -8.48 10.27 25.02
N THR A 157 -7.43 9.46 25.16
CA THR A 157 -6.29 9.45 24.24
C THR A 157 -6.69 9.18 22.78
N LEU A 158 -7.69 8.30 22.56
CA LEU A 158 -8.18 8.03 21.22
C LEU A 158 -8.99 9.21 20.65
N ARG A 159 -9.58 10.07 21.46
CA ARG A 159 -10.29 11.27 20.99
C ARG A 159 -9.32 12.31 20.45
N GLU A 160 -8.20 12.53 21.13
CA GLU A 160 -7.14 13.43 20.67
C GLU A 160 -6.60 12.97 19.31
N SER A 161 -6.26 11.69 19.21
CA SER A 161 -5.85 11.06 17.95
C SER A 161 -6.93 11.18 16.85
N ASP A 162 -8.20 10.93 17.18
CA ASP A 162 -9.32 11.02 16.23
C ASP A 162 -9.50 12.46 15.72
N ALA A 163 -9.32 13.47 16.59
CA ALA A 163 -9.42 14.88 16.23
C ALA A 163 -8.33 15.29 15.23
N VAL A 164 -7.09 14.84 15.42
CA VAL A 164 -5.99 15.05 14.46
C VAL A 164 -6.34 14.45 13.10
N ILE A 165 -6.85 13.22 13.07
CA ILE A 165 -7.24 12.53 11.83
C ILE A 165 -8.38 13.27 11.12
N ARG A 166 -9.37 13.77 11.86
CA ARG A 166 -10.47 14.56 11.29
C ARG A 166 -9.97 15.86 10.66
N ARG A 167 -9.06 16.57 11.34
CA ARG A 167 -8.46 17.80 10.82
C ARG A 167 -7.65 17.52 9.56
N PHE A 168 -6.82 16.48 9.56
CA PHE A 168 -6.12 16.03 8.37
C PHE A 168 -7.11 15.75 7.22
N ASN A 169 -8.16 14.97 7.47
CA ASN A 169 -9.12 14.61 6.43
C ASN A 169 -9.87 15.83 5.87
N ALA A 170 -10.18 16.82 6.70
CA ALA A 170 -10.83 18.05 6.25
C ALA A 170 -9.93 18.89 5.31
N LEU A 171 -8.61 18.88 5.56
CA LEU A 171 -7.63 19.53 4.68
C LEU A 171 -7.37 18.69 3.42
N ALA A 172 -7.13 17.39 3.57
CA ALA A 172 -6.89 16.49 2.44
C ALA A 172 -8.05 16.46 1.44
N ALA A 173 -9.30 16.58 1.92
CA ALA A 173 -10.49 16.63 1.07
C ALA A 173 -10.50 17.81 0.07
N GLN A 174 -9.68 18.85 0.29
CA GLN A 174 -9.53 19.98 -0.63
C GLN A 174 -8.71 19.63 -1.88
N GLY A 175 -8.09 18.44 -1.91
CA GLY A 175 -7.48 17.90 -3.13
C GLY A 175 -6.07 18.43 -3.41
N HIS A 176 -5.33 18.88 -2.39
CA HIS A 176 -3.98 19.42 -2.52
C HIS A 176 -2.97 18.40 -3.09
N LEU A 177 -3.13 17.10 -2.79
CA LEU A 177 -2.29 16.05 -3.38
C LEU A 177 -2.86 15.62 -4.73
N THR A 178 -2.03 15.69 -5.76
CA THR A 178 -2.40 15.34 -7.12
C THR A 178 -1.41 14.35 -7.73
N LEU A 179 -1.90 13.61 -8.72
CA LEU A 179 -1.04 12.95 -9.69
C LEU A 179 -0.28 14.01 -10.52
N PRO A 180 0.78 13.62 -11.28
CA PRO A 180 1.50 14.55 -12.16
C PRO A 180 0.62 15.32 -13.14
N GLN A 181 -0.54 14.76 -13.49
CA GLN A 181 -1.51 15.36 -14.40
C GLN A 181 -2.44 16.38 -13.71
N GLY A 182 -2.16 16.78 -12.47
CA GLY A 182 -2.93 17.81 -11.75
C GLY A 182 -4.28 17.35 -11.20
N VAL A 183 -4.64 16.07 -11.36
CA VAL A 183 -5.90 15.52 -10.81
C VAL A 183 -5.64 14.84 -9.48
N SER A 184 -6.47 15.16 -8.48
CA SER A 184 -6.55 14.44 -7.22
C SER A 184 -7.58 13.29 -7.34
N PRO A 185 -7.16 12.02 -7.28
CA PRO A 185 -8.07 10.89 -7.18
C PRO A 185 -9.00 11.01 -5.95
N PRO A 186 -10.14 10.30 -5.94
CA PRO A 186 -11.00 10.26 -4.76
C PRO A 186 -10.31 9.47 -3.64
N ASP A 187 -10.93 9.46 -2.46
CA ASP A 187 -10.39 8.84 -1.24
C ASP A 187 -9.23 9.63 -0.61
N ASN A 188 -9.37 10.95 -0.52
CA ASN A 188 -8.45 11.85 0.16
C ASN A 188 -8.67 11.86 1.69
N PHE A 189 -8.58 10.69 2.32
CA PHE A 189 -8.80 10.57 3.76
C PHE A 189 -8.02 9.39 4.36
N LEU A 190 -7.86 9.42 5.67
CA LEU A 190 -7.35 8.34 6.48
C LEU A 190 -8.38 7.93 7.55
N VAL A 191 -8.42 6.64 7.83
CA VAL A 191 -9.10 6.04 8.98
C VAL A 191 -8.12 5.17 9.76
N ARG A 192 -8.16 5.29 11.07
CA ARG A 192 -7.41 4.47 12.01
C ARG A 192 -8.07 3.11 12.16
N LYS A 193 -7.32 2.01 12.01
CA LYS A 193 -7.86 0.64 12.13
C LYS A 193 -7.23 -0.12 13.28
N LEU A 194 -7.90 -0.13 14.42
CA LEU A 194 -7.60 -0.94 15.60
C LEU A 194 -8.10 -2.39 15.41
N LYS A 195 -7.40 -3.36 16.01
CA LYS A 195 -7.70 -4.78 15.88
C LYS A 195 -7.46 -5.51 17.18
N GLY A 196 -8.42 -6.34 17.59
CA GLY A 196 -8.35 -7.10 18.85
C GLY A 196 -8.70 -6.25 20.07
N GLY A 197 -7.99 -5.14 20.28
CA GLY A 197 -8.20 -4.21 21.39
C GLY A 197 -7.90 -2.76 21.00
N VAL A 198 -8.05 -1.85 21.97
CA VAL A 198 -7.87 -0.39 21.76
C VAL A 198 -6.41 0.06 21.67
N GLU A 199 -5.46 -0.81 22.03
CA GLU A 199 -4.01 -0.58 21.97
C GLU A 199 -3.30 -1.52 20.99
N CYS A 200 -4.04 -2.05 20.01
CA CYS A 200 -3.56 -3.04 19.07
C CYS A 200 -3.91 -2.65 17.63
N GLY A 201 -2.93 -2.73 16.72
CA GLY A 201 -3.10 -2.31 15.32
C GLY A 201 -2.96 -0.79 15.20
N GLY A 202 -3.96 -0.08 14.71
CA GLY A 202 -3.99 1.39 14.81
C GLY A 202 -3.34 2.16 13.66
N ARG A 203 -2.68 1.49 12.70
CA ARG A 203 -2.21 2.16 11.48
C ARG A 203 -3.36 2.85 10.73
N LEU A 204 -3.02 3.95 10.07
CA LEU A 204 -3.94 4.76 9.28
C LEU A 204 -4.01 4.25 7.85
N TYR A 205 -5.22 4.13 7.31
CA TYR A 205 -5.51 3.62 5.97
C TYR A 205 -6.59 4.43 5.27
N GLY A 206 -6.57 4.48 3.94
CA GLY A 206 -7.70 4.98 3.16
C GLY A 206 -7.27 5.80 1.96
N GLY A 207 -6.17 6.55 2.14
CA GLY A 207 -5.62 7.44 1.14
C GLY A 207 -5.29 6.72 -0.15
N TRP A 208 -5.74 7.24 -1.28
CA TRP A 208 -5.42 6.67 -2.60
C TRP A 208 -3.91 6.60 -2.85
N TRP A 209 -3.13 7.52 -2.28
CA TRP A 209 -1.67 7.54 -2.39
C TRP A 209 -1.00 6.32 -1.77
N GLN A 210 -1.63 5.71 -0.75
CA GLN A 210 -1.15 4.48 -0.13
C GLN A 210 -1.27 3.26 -1.06
N GLU A 211 -2.04 3.37 -2.15
CA GLU A 211 -2.18 2.31 -3.16
C GLU A 211 -1.10 2.33 -4.23
N LEU A 212 -0.37 3.44 -4.35
CA LEU A 212 0.63 3.64 -5.38
C LEU A 212 1.96 2.96 -5.03
N PRO A 213 2.67 2.40 -6.03
CA PRO A 213 4.05 1.99 -5.85
C PRO A 213 4.93 3.21 -5.55
N GLU A 214 6.04 2.97 -4.86
CA GLU A 214 7.00 4.00 -4.47
C GLU A 214 7.45 4.90 -5.63
N THR A 215 7.73 4.32 -6.79
CA THR A 215 8.12 5.05 -8.01
C THR A 215 7.06 6.03 -8.52
N ASP A 216 5.78 5.72 -8.31
CA ASP A 216 4.68 6.61 -8.70
C ASP A 216 4.42 7.66 -7.62
N ARG A 217 4.65 7.31 -6.34
CA ARG A 217 4.54 8.25 -5.23
C ARG A 217 5.56 9.37 -5.30
N ALA A 218 6.79 9.06 -5.71
CA ALA A 218 7.86 10.03 -5.94
C ALA A 218 7.53 11.07 -7.04
N ARG A 219 6.44 10.87 -7.80
CA ARG A 219 6.00 11.78 -8.86
C ARG A 219 4.75 12.59 -8.48
N LEU A 220 4.23 12.39 -7.27
CA LEU A 220 3.07 13.16 -6.82
C LEU A 220 3.43 14.62 -6.63
N LEU A 221 2.40 15.46 -6.60
CA LEU A 221 2.54 16.87 -6.34
C LEU A 221 1.64 17.25 -5.16
N ILE A 222 2.11 18.15 -4.30
CA ILE A 222 1.28 18.82 -3.29
C ILE A 222 1.23 20.29 -3.70
N ASP A 223 0.03 20.81 -3.97
CA ASP A 223 -0.19 22.16 -4.51
C ASP A 223 0.59 22.45 -5.81
N GLY A 224 0.81 21.40 -6.63
CA GLY A 224 1.61 21.50 -7.86
C GLY A 224 3.13 21.46 -7.65
N GLU A 225 3.61 21.36 -6.41
CA GLU A 225 5.03 21.26 -6.09
C GLU A 225 5.48 19.80 -5.91
N PRO A 226 6.74 19.45 -6.27
CA PRO A 226 7.26 18.09 -6.11
C PRO A 226 7.33 17.66 -4.64
N VAL A 227 7.29 16.34 -4.44
CA VAL A 227 7.27 15.72 -3.11
C VAL A 227 8.48 14.84 -2.86
N VAL A 228 8.79 14.64 -1.59
CA VAL A 228 9.69 13.58 -1.09
C VAL A 228 8.97 12.72 -0.05
N GLU A 229 9.44 11.48 0.13
CA GLU A 229 8.90 10.54 1.11
C GLU A 229 9.92 10.30 2.23
N LEU A 230 9.68 10.86 3.42
CA LEU A 230 10.52 10.60 4.58
C LEU A 230 10.10 9.30 5.27
N ASP A 231 11.04 8.38 5.51
CA ASP A 231 10.78 7.06 6.10
C ASP A 231 11.70 6.75 7.29
N PHE A 232 11.16 6.11 8.33
CA PHE A 232 11.96 5.59 9.44
C PHE A 232 12.68 4.29 9.04
N LYS A 233 14.01 4.34 9.01
CA LYS A 233 14.84 3.14 8.83
C LYS A 233 14.67 2.19 10.00
N ALA A 234 14.10 1.03 9.68
CA ALA A 234 13.91 -0.08 10.62
C ALA A 234 13.14 0.36 11.88
N MET A 235 12.00 1.00 11.66
CA MET A 235 11.16 1.61 12.70
C MET A 235 10.89 0.69 13.90
N GLN A 236 10.41 -0.53 13.67
CA GLN A 236 10.08 -1.45 14.76
C GLN A 236 11.29 -1.85 15.63
N PRO A 237 12.43 -2.32 15.07
CA PRO A 237 13.64 -2.47 15.86
C PRO A 237 14.00 -1.21 16.63
N ARG A 238 13.92 -0.03 16.01
CA ARG A 238 14.28 1.25 16.63
C ARG A 238 13.42 1.55 17.85
N ILE A 239 12.10 1.37 17.75
CA ILE A 239 11.17 1.48 18.88
C ILE A 239 11.55 0.51 20.00
N LEU A 240 11.81 -0.77 19.66
CA LEU A 240 12.14 -1.78 20.66
C LEU A 240 13.46 -1.49 21.38
N PHE A 241 14.47 -0.99 20.68
CA PHE A 241 15.74 -0.55 21.27
C PHE A 241 15.53 0.69 22.14
N ALA A 242 14.72 1.65 21.68
CA ALA A 242 14.44 2.86 22.42
C ALA A 242 13.69 2.60 23.74
N ARG A 243 12.76 1.63 23.74
CA ARG A 243 12.12 1.11 24.97
C ARG A 243 13.12 0.55 26.00
N GLN A 244 14.32 0.17 25.57
CA GLN A 244 15.39 -0.32 26.44
C GLN A 244 16.37 0.78 26.87
N GLY A 245 16.14 2.05 26.51
CA GLY A 245 17.13 3.09 26.78
C GLY A 245 18.32 3.06 25.82
N ILE A 246 18.24 2.34 24.70
CA ILE A 246 19.38 2.10 23.79
C ILE A 246 19.11 2.72 22.42
N ARG A 247 20.08 3.47 21.88
CA ARG A 247 20.04 3.97 20.50
C ARG A 247 20.41 2.86 19.52
N LEU A 248 19.65 2.71 18.42
CA LEU A 248 19.94 1.75 17.36
C LEU A 248 20.86 2.37 16.30
N ASP A 249 22.15 2.01 16.36
CA ASP A 249 23.25 2.57 15.55
C ASP A 249 23.79 1.62 14.48
N PHE A 250 23.11 0.50 14.25
CA PHE A 250 23.46 -0.49 13.24
C PHE A 250 22.21 -0.94 12.47
N ASP A 251 22.40 -1.61 11.33
CA ASP A 251 21.27 -2.19 10.59
C ASP A 251 20.80 -3.50 11.27
N PRO A 252 19.58 -3.54 11.84
CA PRO A 252 19.10 -4.69 12.61
C PRO A 252 18.76 -5.90 11.76
N TYR A 253 18.91 -5.82 10.43
CA TYR A 253 18.66 -6.90 9.49
C TYR A 253 19.95 -7.49 8.92
N LEU A 254 21.11 -6.89 9.23
CA LEU A 254 22.41 -7.37 8.78
C LEU A 254 23.15 -8.06 9.92
N VAL A 255 23.97 -9.04 9.54
CA VAL A 255 24.86 -9.78 10.44
C VAL A 255 26.28 -9.58 9.93
N SER A 256 27.16 -9.07 10.80
CA SER A 256 28.58 -8.87 10.50
C SER A 256 29.24 -10.14 9.98
N GLY A 257 29.98 -10.04 8.88
CA GLY A 257 30.65 -11.19 8.25
C GLY A 257 29.74 -12.10 7.42
N SER A 258 28.44 -11.79 7.30
CA SER A 258 27.51 -12.52 6.44
C SER A 258 27.32 -11.83 5.09
N ASN A 259 27.33 -12.61 4.00
CA ASN A 259 26.98 -12.14 2.65
C ASN A 259 25.46 -12.24 2.35
N VAL A 260 24.65 -12.46 3.37
CA VAL A 260 23.20 -12.60 3.24
C VAL A 260 22.57 -11.25 2.92
N ASP A 261 21.69 -11.23 1.90
CA ASP A 261 20.96 -10.03 1.50
C ASP A 261 20.11 -9.49 2.66
N ARG A 262 20.15 -8.18 2.86
CA ARG A 262 19.35 -7.45 3.86
C ARG A 262 17.86 -7.81 3.81
N LYS A 263 17.30 -8.07 2.62
CA LYS A 263 15.90 -8.50 2.42
C LYS A 263 15.63 -9.83 3.12
N ALA A 264 16.57 -10.77 3.02
CA ALA A 264 16.48 -12.05 3.70
C ALA A 264 16.53 -11.86 5.22
N GLY A 265 17.47 -11.04 5.70
CA GLY A 265 17.56 -10.68 7.12
C GLY A 265 16.30 -10.01 7.68
N LYS A 266 15.70 -9.07 6.93
CA LYS A 266 14.43 -8.42 7.28
C LYS A 266 13.28 -9.42 7.33
N LEU A 267 13.24 -10.38 6.40
CA LEU A 267 12.26 -11.46 6.42
C LEU A 267 12.43 -12.36 7.64
N VAL A 268 13.67 -12.76 7.97
CA VAL A 268 13.97 -13.52 9.19
C VAL A 268 13.51 -12.76 10.43
N TYR A 269 13.87 -11.48 10.57
CA TYR A 269 13.42 -10.62 11.67
C TYR A 269 11.89 -10.61 11.79
N HIS A 270 11.16 -10.35 10.69
CA HIS A 270 9.70 -10.35 10.72
C HIS A 270 9.11 -11.70 11.14
N ARG A 271 9.75 -12.82 10.77
CA ARG A 271 9.33 -14.17 11.21
C ARG A 271 9.61 -14.41 12.69
N LEU A 272 10.71 -13.89 13.22
CA LEU A 272 11.06 -13.98 14.64
C LEU A 272 10.10 -13.17 15.50
N VAL A 273 9.87 -11.91 15.14
CA VAL A 273 8.96 -11.01 15.88
C VAL A 273 7.54 -11.53 15.90
N ASN A 274 7.05 -12.08 14.78
CA ASN A 274 5.71 -12.67 14.66
C ASN A 274 5.63 -14.14 15.10
N GLY A 275 6.76 -14.75 15.48
CA GLY A 275 6.85 -16.18 15.78
C GLY A 275 6.18 -16.53 17.11
N LYS A 276 5.58 -17.73 17.19
CA LYS A 276 5.15 -18.29 18.47
C LYS A 276 6.37 -18.79 19.23
N ARG A 277 6.50 -18.43 20.51
CA ARG A 277 7.52 -18.99 21.41
C ARG A 277 7.20 -20.47 21.66
N SER A 278 8.13 -21.37 21.35
CA SER A 278 8.03 -22.78 21.76
C SER A 278 8.25 -22.88 23.27
N THR A 279 7.46 -23.70 23.97
CA THR A 279 7.58 -23.96 25.41
C THR A 279 8.87 -24.70 25.79
N THR A 280 9.56 -25.28 24.81
CA THR A 280 10.94 -25.77 24.92
C THR A 280 11.89 -24.67 24.47
N SER A 281 12.91 -24.38 25.27
CA SER A 281 13.89 -23.28 25.20
C SER A 281 14.66 -23.05 23.89
N LYS A 282 14.32 -23.75 22.80
CA LYS A 282 14.79 -23.47 21.44
C LYS A 282 13.62 -22.92 20.64
N ARG A 283 13.74 -21.67 20.16
CA ARG A 283 12.78 -21.11 19.21
C ARG A 283 12.67 -22.04 18.00
N LYS A 284 11.56 -22.80 17.90
CA LYS A 284 11.17 -23.44 16.65
C LYS A 284 10.70 -22.32 15.75
N CYS A 285 11.64 -21.72 15.05
CA CYS A 285 11.31 -20.70 14.09
C CYS A 285 10.38 -21.34 13.04
N PRO A 286 9.22 -20.73 12.70
CA PRO A 286 8.24 -21.30 11.78
C PRO A 286 8.72 -21.25 10.31
N LEU A 287 10.00 -21.53 10.09
CA LEU A 287 10.72 -21.33 8.85
C LEU A 287 10.47 -22.53 7.94
N ASN A 288 9.68 -22.33 6.89
CA ASN A 288 9.76 -23.21 5.74
C ASN A 288 10.95 -22.78 4.88
N PHE A 289 12.15 -23.21 5.30
CA PHE A 289 13.40 -22.95 4.60
C PHE A 289 13.28 -23.18 3.08
N GLN A 290 12.72 -24.33 2.69
CA GLN A 290 12.60 -24.76 1.30
C GLN A 290 11.73 -23.81 0.45
N LYS A 291 10.74 -23.17 1.05
CA LYS A 291 9.80 -22.29 0.34
C LYS A 291 10.21 -20.83 0.37
N GLU A 292 10.86 -20.39 1.44
CA GLU A 292 11.02 -18.96 1.73
C GLU A 292 12.47 -18.49 1.77
N PHE A 293 13.47 -19.38 1.93
CA PHE A 293 14.85 -18.95 2.22
C PHE A 293 15.92 -19.64 1.37
N LYS A 294 15.57 -20.69 0.62
CA LYS A 294 16.51 -21.45 -0.22
C LYS A 294 17.27 -20.60 -1.25
N GLU A 295 16.72 -19.48 -1.68
CA GLU A 295 17.39 -18.57 -2.62
C GLU A 295 18.50 -17.73 -1.99
N TRP A 296 18.50 -17.57 -0.66
CA TRP A 296 19.47 -16.75 0.07
C TRP A 296 20.48 -17.56 0.89
N PHE A 297 20.24 -18.86 1.06
CA PHE A 297 21.03 -19.71 1.95
C PHE A 297 21.31 -21.06 1.27
N ALA A 298 22.56 -21.53 1.36
CA ALA A 298 22.99 -22.77 0.74
C ALA A 298 22.24 -23.99 1.31
N ASP A 299 22.03 -24.00 2.63
CA ASP A 299 21.43 -25.10 3.36
C ASP A 299 20.75 -24.61 4.65
N LYS A 300 20.17 -25.56 5.39
CA LYS A 300 19.45 -25.27 6.63
C LYS A 300 20.41 -24.85 7.76
N ASP A 301 21.67 -25.29 7.74
CA ASP A 301 22.61 -25.05 8.82
C ASP A 301 23.19 -23.63 8.75
N SER A 302 23.59 -23.17 7.56
CA SER A 302 23.95 -21.78 7.28
C SER A 302 22.82 -20.81 7.65
N PHE A 303 21.58 -21.19 7.36
CA PHE A 303 20.40 -20.44 7.77
C PHE A 303 20.18 -20.41 9.28
N ASN A 304 20.26 -21.55 9.96
CA ASN A 304 20.14 -21.59 11.42
C ASN A 304 21.27 -20.80 12.11
N GLY A 305 22.48 -20.84 11.55
CA GLY A 305 23.62 -20.04 12.00
C GLY A 305 23.34 -18.55 11.89
N PHE A 306 22.84 -18.09 10.74
CA PHE A 306 22.43 -16.70 10.54
C PHE A 306 21.32 -16.28 11.52
N VAL A 307 20.32 -17.13 11.75
CA VAL A 307 19.24 -16.85 12.73
C VAL A 307 19.82 -16.69 14.13
N ALA A 308 20.73 -17.58 14.55
CA ALA A 308 21.35 -17.50 15.88
C ALA A 308 22.17 -16.21 16.05
N GLU A 309 22.94 -15.83 15.03
CA GLU A 309 23.74 -14.62 15.06
C GLU A 309 22.87 -13.35 15.05
N LEU A 310 21.82 -13.32 14.23
CA LEU A 310 20.85 -12.23 14.23
C LEU A 310 20.16 -12.09 15.60
N GLU A 311 19.78 -13.21 16.23
CA GLU A 311 19.22 -13.20 17.58
C GLU A 311 20.21 -12.70 18.63
N PHE A 312 21.50 -13.03 18.48
CA PHE A 312 22.56 -12.56 19.35
C PHE A 312 22.73 -11.03 19.25
N HIS A 313 22.80 -10.47 18.04
CA HIS A 313 22.85 -9.01 17.85
C HIS A 313 21.59 -8.30 18.32
N LEU A 314 20.42 -8.95 18.22
CA LEU A 314 19.14 -8.41 18.68
C LEU A 314 18.82 -8.79 20.14
N LYS A 315 19.79 -9.32 20.90
CA LYS A 315 19.62 -9.76 22.28
C LYS A 315 18.90 -8.72 23.17
N PRO A 316 19.22 -7.40 23.10
CA PRO A 316 18.55 -6.40 23.93
C PRO A 316 17.03 -6.37 23.77
N ILE A 317 16.53 -6.68 22.56
CA ILE A 317 15.10 -6.61 22.24
C ILE A 317 14.45 -7.99 22.07
N SER A 318 15.24 -9.06 22.12
CA SER A 318 14.79 -10.42 21.82
C SER A 318 13.66 -10.92 22.72
N HIS A 319 13.57 -10.40 23.96
CA HIS A 319 12.52 -10.77 24.91
C HIS A 319 11.13 -10.24 24.50
N TYR A 320 11.05 -9.23 23.62
CA TYR A 320 9.80 -8.74 23.05
C TYR A 320 9.25 -9.63 21.93
N PHE A 321 10.01 -10.58 21.38
CA PHE A 321 9.53 -11.37 20.24
C PHE A 321 8.39 -12.32 20.65
N GLY A 322 7.27 -12.27 19.91
CA GLY A 322 6.09 -13.06 20.22
C GLY A 322 4.83 -12.59 19.50
N PRO A 323 3.75 -13.41 19.50
CA PRO A 323 2.56 -13.17 18.69
C PRO A 323 1.79 -11.88 19.05
N GLU A 324 1.94 -11.37 20.26
CA GLU A 324 1.25 -10.16 20.73
C GLU A 324 2.04 -8.88 20.45
N ALA A 325 3.37 -8.99 20.29
CA ALA A 325 4.25 -7.85 20.14
C ALA A 325 3.99 -7.05 18.86
N TRP A 326 3.67 -7.75 17.76
CA TRP A 326 3.45 -7.09 16.48
C TRP A 326 2.28 -6.09 16.50
N MET A 327 1.14 -6.46 17.09
CA MET A 327 -0.03 -5.57 17.11
C MET A 327 0.17 -4.38 18.05
N SER A 328 0.86 -4.58 19.18
CA SER A 328 1.22 -3.49 20.09
C SER A 328 2.24 -2.54 19.45
N LEU A 329 3.24 -3.06 18.74
CA LEU A 329 4.21 -2.25 17.99
C LEU A 329 3.52 -1.42 16.91
N GLN A 330 2.58 -2.01 16.16
CA GLN A 330 1.81 -1.24 15.18
C GLN A 330 1.02 -0.08 15.79
N PHE A 331 0.51 -0.28 17.01
CA PHE A 331 -0.24 0.76 17.70
C PHE A 331 0.69 1.90 18.08
N GLU A 332 1.84 1.57 18.64
CA GLU A 332 2.84 2.54 19.01
C GLU A 332 3.44 3.30 17.80
N GLU A 333 3.71 2.60 16.69
CA GLU A 333 4.08 3.22 15.41
C GLU A 333 3.02 4.25 14.99
N SER A 334 1.73 3.89 15.11
CA SER A 334 0.64 4.81 14.75
C SER A 334 0.51 6.00 15.69
N GLU A 335 0.78 5.83 16.99
CA GLU A 335 0.77 6.94 17.95
C GLU A 335 1.86 7.95 17.63
N LEU A 336 3.07 7.48 17.33
CA LEU A 336 4.15 8.38 16.91
C LEU A 336 3.78 9.10 15.61
N ALA A 337 3.24 8.36 14.63
CA ALA A 337 2.91 8.94 13.34
C ALA A 337 1.77 9.98 13.43
N ILE A 338 0.80 9.78 14.33
CA ILE A 338 -0.26 10.76 14.63
C ILE A 338 0.33 12.00 15.33
N ALA A 339 1.28 11.83 16.25
CA ALA A 339 1.95 12.96 16.89
C ALA A 339 2.73 13.83 15.88
N ILE A 340 3.48 13.19 14.97
CA ILE A 340 4.17 13.88 13.87
C ILE A 340 3.15 14.61 12.98
N LEU A 341 2.06 13.93 12.60
CA LEU A 341 1.00 14.52 11.81
C LEU A 341 0.38 15.75 12.51
N ALA A 342 0.13 15.67 13.81
CA ALA A 342 -0.42 16.78 14.59
C ALA A 342 0.49 18.01 14.53
N THR A 343 1.79 17.84 14.82
CA THR A 343 2.76 18.93 14.76
C THR A 343 2.88 19.53 13.36
N CYS A 344 2.95 18.70 12.31
CA CYS A 344 2.99 19.21 10.94
C CYS A 344 1.75 20.06 10.63
N LEU A 345 0.55 19.59 11.00
CA LEU A 345 -0.67 20.35 10.79
C LEU A 345 -0.69 21.66 11.58
N ASP A 346 -0.17 21.68 12.81
CA ASP A 346 -0.07 22.89 13.64
C ASP A 346 0.85 23.94 13.03
N GLU A 347 1.88 23.50 12.31
CA GLU A 347 2.78 24.37 11.55
C GLU A 347 2.27 24.70 10.13
N GLY A 348 1.09 24.21 9.76
CA GLY A 348 0.54 24.41 8.41
C GLY A 348 1.22 23.59 7.31
N ILE A 349 2.02 22.58 7.69
CA ILE A 349 2.71 21.69 6.77
C ILE A 349 1.83 20.46 6.50
N MET A 350 1.48 20.26 5.23
CA MET A 350 0.66 19.11 4.84
C MET A 350 1.52 17.88 4.57
N VAL A 351 1.33 16.82 5.36
CA VAL A 351 2.02 15.53 5.19
C VAL A 351 1.04 14.38 4.96
N TYR A 352 1.31 13.54 3.97
CA TYR A 352 0.48 12.39 3.62
C TYR A 352 1.10 11.09 4.13
N LEU A 353 0.45 10.47 5.12
CA LEU A 353 0.95 9.28 5.83
C LEU A 353 0.89 8.00 4.98
N ILE A 354 1.95 7.20 5.04
CA ILE A 354 2.01 5.84 4.51
C ILE A 354 2.62 4.94 5.58
N HIS A 355 1.77 4.48 6.49
CA HIS A 355 2.20 3.74 7.68
C HIS A 355 3.18 4.58 8.53
N ASP A 356 4.48 4.32 8.44
CA ASP A 356 5.58 4.96 9.14
C ASP A 356 6.38 5.95 8.26
N SER A 357 5.99 6.14 6.99
CA SER A 357 6.55 7.17 6.11
C SER A 357 5.59 8.34 5.83
N PHE A 358 6.14 9.47 5.39
CA PHE A 358 5.46 10.74 5.22
C PHE A 358 5.82 11.38 3.88
N VAL A 359 4.83 11.57 3.01
CA VAL A 359 4.99 12.32 1.77
C VAL A 359 4.72 13.80 2.04
N THR A 360 5.66 14.67 1.72
CA THR A 360 5.58 16.13 1.93
C THR A 360 6.22 16.88 0.76
N LYS A 361 5.99 18.18 0.64
CA LYS A 361 6.69 19.02 -0.34
C LYS A 361 8.21 18.94 -0.14
N GLU A 362 8.97 18.96 -1.23
CA GLU A 362 10.44 19.03 -1.17
C GLU A 362 10.93 20.21 -0.32
N ALA A 363 10.26 21.37 -0.39
CA ALA A 363 10.61 22.54 0.40
C ALA A 363 10.51 22.33 1.92
N ASP A 364 9.60 21.46 2.37
CA ASP A 364 9.29 21.26 3.80
C ASP A 364 10.08 20.09 4.42
N HIS A 365 10.82 19.31 3.62
CA HIS A 365 11.39 18.04 4.08
C HIS A 365 12.34 18.18 5.26
N VAL A 366 13.14 19.25 5.31
CA VAL A 366 14.07 19.51 6.43
C VAL A 366 13.28 19.73 7.72
N ARG A 367 12.17 20.47 7.65
CA ARG A 367 11.33 20.73 8.82
C ARG A 367 10.60 19.47 9.26
N VAL A 368 10.01 18.72 8.33
CA VAL A 368 9.34 17.45 8.64
C VAL A 368 10.32 16.43 9.22
N HIS A 369 11.55 16.34 8.69
CA HIS A 369 12.60 15.50 9.25
C HIS A 369 12.90 15.87 10.71
N GLN A 370 13.00 17.16 11.04
CA GLN A 370 13.20 17.60 12.42
C GLN A 370 12.01 17.25 13.31
N ILE A 371 10.77 17.46 12.85
CA ILE A 371 9.55 17.08 13.59
C ILE A 371 9.55 15.57 13.89
N MET A 372 9.97 14.74 12.93
CA MET A 372 10.09 13.29 13.12
C MET A 372 11.12 12.93 14.20
N LEU A 373 12.29 13.58 14.21
CA LEU A 373 13.31 13.39 15.24
C LEU A 373 12.81 13.84 16.62
N ASP A 374 12.21 15.02 16.70
CA ASP A 374 11.71 15.60 17.95
C ASP A 374 10.57 14.76 18.52
N ALA A 375 9.64 14.29 17.69
CA ALA A 375 8.57 13.41 18.11
C ALA A 375 9.11 12.08 18.66
N PHE A 376 10.12 11.49 18.01
CA PHE A 376 10.76 10.27 18.48
C PHE A 376 11.48 10.50 19.83
N LEU A 377 12.26 11.59 19.93
CA LEU A 377 12.95 11.98 21.15
C LEU A 377 11.97 12.24 22.30
N ASN A 378 10.90 13.00 22.08
CA ASN A 378 9.89 13.30 23.09
C ASN A 378 9.19 12.04 23.59
N ARG A 379 8.94 11.07 22.69
CA ARG A 379 8.26 9.82 23.04
C ARG A 379 9.15 8.84 23.79
N TYR A 380 10.43 8.76 23.43
CA TYR A 380 11.33 7.69 23.89
C TYR A 380 12.50 8.15 24.75
N GLY A 381 12.76 9.46 24.84
CA GLY A 381 13.92 10.02 25.52
C GLY A 381 15.25 9.76 24.81
N ILE A 382 15.24 9.27 23.56
CA ILE A 382 16.44 8.95 22.76
C ILE A 382 16.26 9.48 21.34
N THR A 383 17.33 10.02 20.76
CA THR A 383 17.36 10.50 19.37
C THR A 383 17.30 9.36 18.35
N ALA A 384 16.61 9.61 17.22
CA ALA A 384 16.58 8.74 16.05
C ALA A 384 17.54 9.22 14.93
N GLU A 385 18.57 10.00 15.26
CA GLU A 385 19.59 10.47 14.31
C GLU A 385 20.13 9.38 13.38
N GLY A 386 20.25 9.70 12.09
CA GLY A 386 20.64 8.76 11.03
C GLY A 386 19.59 7.68 10.70
N GLY A 387 18.52 7.61 11.50
CA GLY A 387 17.43 6.65 11.42
C GLY A 387 16.28 7.06 10.49
N ILE A 388 16.39 8.17 9.78
CA ILE A 388 15.41 8.63 8.78
C ILE A 388 16.08 8.62 7.40
N SER A 389 15.34 8.22 6.37
CA SER A 389 15.72 8.32 4.95
C SER A 389 14.80 9.29 4.21
N LEU A 390 15.35 9.85 3.14
CA LEU A 390 14.62 10.58 2.09
C LEU A 390 14.33 9.65 0.91
#